data_AF-A0AAD7GYG8-F1
#
_entry.id   AF-A0AAD7GYG8-F1
#
_cell.length_a   1.000
_cell.length_b   1.000
_cell.length_c   1.000
_cell.angle_alpha   90.00
_cell.angle_beta   90.00
_cell.angle_gamma   90.00
#
_symmetry.space_group_name_H-M   'P 1'
#
loop_
_entity.id
_entity.type
_entity.pdbx_description
1 polymer ?
#
loop_
_entity_poly.entity_id
_entity_poly.type
_entity_poly.pdbx_seq_one_letter_code
_entity_poly.pdbx_strand_id
1 'polypeptide(L)'
;LYKTLLQGGHFNRSSGAIEQSPAWDGGALAVKFVEEVGKEVVMVMCTKGERNGAFVVAELCEVLMGKEGEEAKEARKTLKGWFGKEVVKEIEGGGETKGKKVLLEKIAAL
;
A
#
# COMPACT_ATOMS: atom_id res chain seq x y z
N LEU A 1 -12.41 2.31 2.95
CA LEU A 1 -12.01 3.15 4.08
C LEU A 1 -10.49 3.25 4.21
N TYR A 2 -9.76 2.15 4.49
CA TYR A 2 -8.29 2.20 4.64
C TYR A 2 -7.54 2.85 3.48
N LYS A 3 -7.91 2.54 2.24
CA LYS A 3 -7.34 3.21 1.06
C LYS A 3 -7.48 4.73 1.12
N THR A 4 -8.66 5.26 1.46
CA THR A 4 -8.92 6.70 1.58
C THR A 4 -8.09 7.34 2.69
N LEU A 5 -7.92 6.63 3.81
CA LEU A 5 -7.07 7.10 4.91
C LEU A 5 -5.60 7.15 4.50
N LEU A 6 -5.11 6.15 3.77
CA LEU A 6 -3.75 6.16 3.23
C LEU A 6 -3.57 7.31 2.22
N GLN A 7 -4.55 7.51 1.32
CA GLN A 7 -4.54 8.59 0.32
C GLN A 7 -4.46 10.00 0.91
N GLY A 8 -4.80 10.17 2.20
CA GLY A 8 -4.74 11.47 2.87
C GLY A 8 -5.98 12.34 2.69
N GLY A 9 -6.98 11.87 1.94
CA GLY A 9 -8.11 12.69 1.52
C GLY A 9 -9.09 11.96 0.61
N HIS A 10 -10.10 12.68 0.14
CA HIS A 10 -11.13 12.10 -0.72
C HIS A 10 -10.78 12.30 -2.20
N PHE A 11 -11.16 11.35 -3.04
CA PHE A 11 -10.99 11.51 -4.49
C PHE A 11 -12.08 12.43 -5.04
N ASN A 12 -11.67 13.58 -5.55
CA ASN A 12 -12.55 14.54 -6.19
C ASN A 12 -12.66 14.20 -7.69
N ARG A 13 -13.85 13.81 -8.13
CA ARG A 13 -14.09 13.38 -9.52
C ARG A 13 -14.00 14.50 -10.54
N SER A 14 -14.23 15.75 -10.12
CA SER A 14 -14.15 16.92 -11.00
C SER A 14 -12.71 17.28 -11.32
N SER A 15 -11.81 17.21 -10.31
CA SER A 15 -10.38 17.45 -10.52
C SER A 15 -9.62 16.19 -10.94
N GLY A 16 -10.18 15.00 -10.72
CA GLY A 16 -9.51 13.73 -10.96
C GLY A 16 -8.36 13.46 -9.99
N ALA A 17 -8.33 14.13 -8.84
CA ALA A 17 -7.23 14.10 -7.88
C ALA A 17 -7.72 13.84 -6.44
N ILE A 18 -6.78 13.46 -5.57
CA ILE A 18 -7.06 13.40 -4.13
C ILE A 18 -7.03 14.82 -3.57
N GLU A 19 -8.15 15.25 -3.01
CA GLU A 19 -8.25 16.46 -2.23
C GLU A 19 -7.82 16.16 -0.80
N GLN A 20 -6.57 16.54 -0.48
CA GLN A 20 -5.90 16.26 0.78
C GLN A 20 -6.64 16.94 1.94
N SER A 21 -6.81 16.22 3.06
CA SER A 21 -7.35 16.79 4.29
C SER A 21 -6.20 17.39 5.12
N PRO A 22 -6.23 18.70 5.43
CA PRO A 22 -5.13 19.36 6.14
C PRO A 22 -4.85 18.80 7.54
N ALA A 23 -5.84 18.16 8.16
CA ALA A 23 -5.75 17.62 9.52
C ALA A 23 -5.35 16.14 9.57
N TRP A 24 -5.03 15.53 8.43
CA TRP A 24 -4.78 14.10 8.34
C TRP A 24 -3.46 13.78 7.63
N ASP A 25 -2.61 12.98 8.28
CA ASP A 25 -1.34 12.53 7.71
C ASP A 25 -1.45 11.04 7.32
N GLY A 26 -1.78 10.79 6.05
CA GLY A 26 -1.82 9.44 5.49
C GLY A 26 -0.46 8.72 5.54
N GLY A 27 0.63 9.49 5.51
CA GLY A 27 1.98 8.96 5.63
C GLY A 27 2.31 8.47 7.05
N ALA A 28 1.87 9.18 8.08
CA ALA A 28 2.02 8.72 9.47
C ALA A 28 1.20 7.44 9.70
N LEU A 29 -0.01 7.36 9.14
CA LEU A 29 -0.78 6.11 9.14
C LEU A 29 0.00 5.00 8.43
N ALA A 30 0.60 5.27 7.27
CA ALA A 30 1.32 4.26 6.49
C ALA A 30 2.50 3.67 7.26
N VAL A 31 3.28 4.50 7.96
CA VAL A 31 4.37 4.04 8.85
C VAL A 31 3.80 3.14 9.96
N LYS A 32 2.78 3.62 10.69
CA LYS A 32 2.14 2.85 11.76
C LYS A 32 1.50 1.56 11.28
N PHE A 33 0.99 1.54 10.05
CA PHE A 33 0.43 0.34 9.44
C PHE A 33 1.50 -0.75 9.29
N VAL A 34 2.71 -0.39 8.82
CA VAL A 34 3.82 -1.35 8.69
C VAL A 34 4.28 -1.84 10.06
N GLU A 35 4.32 -0.97 11.06
CA GLU A 35 4.76 -1.30 12.43
C GLU A 35 3.78 -2.25 13.14
N GLU A 36 2.47 -1.97 13.07
CA GLU A 36 1.47 -2.61 13.94
C GLU A 36 0.71 -3.77 13.28
N VAL A 37 0.44 -3.69 11.96
CA VAL A 37 -0.34 -4.74 11.27
C VAL A 37 0.52 -5.95 10.94
N GLY A 38 1.81 -5.71 10.64
CA GLY A 38 2.80 -6.76 10.40
C GLY A 38 2.63 -7.54 9.10
N LYS A 39 3.65 -8.35 8.81
CA LYS A 39 3.81 -9.05 7.53
C LYS A 39 2.64 -9.97 7.19
N GLU A 40 2.21 -10.83 8.11
CA GLU A 40 1.28 -11.92 7.81
C GLU A 40 -0.07 -11.41 7.30
N VAL A 41 -0.62 -10.38 7.94
CA VAL A 41 -1.89 -9.77 7.54
C VAL A 41 -1.73 -9.10 6.16
N VAL A 42 -0.63 -8.40 5.93
CA VAL A 42 -0.35 -7.78 4.63
C VAL A 42 -0.22 -8.81 3.52
N MET A 43 0.40 -9.97 3.78
CA MET A 43 0.46 -11.05 2.80
C MET A 43 -0.94 -11.58 2.46
N VAL A 44 -1.78 -11.82 3.46
CA VAL A 44 -3.17 -12.27 3.25
C VAL A 44 -3.97 -11.27 2.41
N MET A 45 -3.78 -9.97 2.63
CA MET A 45 -4.43 -8.92 1.84
C MET A 45 -4.01 -8.96 0.36
N CYS A 46 -2.79 -9.39 0.07
CA CYS A 46 -2.22 -9.44 -1.29
C CYS A 46 -2.56 -10.74 -2.03
N THR A 47 -2.48 -11.88 -1.35
CA THR A 47 -2.54 -13.20 -2.02
C THR A 47 -3.97 -13.72 -2.14
N LYS A 48 -4.77 -13.62 -1.07
CA LYS A 48 -6.19 -14.00 -1.07
C LYS A 48 -7.08 -12.98 -1.76
N GLY A 49 -6.64 -11.72 -1.84
CA GLY A 49 -7.26 -10.68 -2.67
C GLY A 49 -8.69 -10.26 -2.27
N GLU A 50 -9.18 -10.69 -1.12
CA GLU A 50 -10.52 -10.34 -0.65
C GLU A 50 -10.66 -8.82 -0.44
N ARG A 51 -11.85 -8.28 -0.74
CA ARG A 51 -12.28 -6.91 -0.37
C ARG A 51 -11.30 -5.79 -0.78
N ASN A 52 -10.64 -5.91 -1.93
CA ASN A 52 -9.68 -4.94 -2.47
C ASN A 52 -8.37 -4.80 -1.66
N GLY A 53 -7.94 -5.83 -0.92
CA GLY A 53 -6.71 -5.80 -0.14
C GLY A 53 -5.47 -5.39 -0.94
N ALA A 54 -5.30 -5.91 -2.15
CA ALA A 54 -4.19 -5.54 -3.03
C ALA A 54 -4.13 -4.04 -3.35
N PHE A 55 -5.28 -3.36 -3.51
CA PHE A 55 -5.31 -1.92 -3.72
C PHE A 55 -4.95 -1.12 -2.47
N VAL A 56 -5.26 -1.63 -1.27
CA VAL A 56 -4.86 -1.00 -0.02
C VAL A 56 -3.34 -1.07 0.13
N VAL A 57 -2.75 -2.24 -0.15
CA VAL A 57 -1.30 -2.40 -0.04
C VAL A 57 -0.57 -1.65 -1.15
N ALA A 58 -1.12 -1.58 -2.36
CA ALA A 58 -0.55 -0.73 -3.41
C ALA A 58 -0.54 0.75 -3.02
N GLU A 59 -1.61 1.23 -2.38
CA GLU A 59 -1.67 2.59 -1.85
C GLU A 59 -0.69 2.81 -0.69
N LEU A 60 -0.51 1.80 0.18
CA LEU A 60 0.50 1.83 1.24
C LEU A 60 1.90 2.04 0.65
N CYS A 61 2.25 1.31 -0.41
CA CYS A 61 3.52 1.49 -1.12
C CYS A 61 3.66 2.93 -1.66
N GLU A 62 2.62 3.43 -2.34
CA GLU A 62 2.63 4.77 -2.94
C GLU A 62 2.87 5.87 -1.91
N VAL A 63 2.11 5.83 -0.83
CA VAL A 63 2.19 6.83 0.25
C VAL A 63 3.55 6.79 0.92
N LEU A 64 4.11 5.60 1.16
CA LEU A 64 5.44 5.47 1.73
C LEU A 64 6.52 5.97 0.77
N MET A 65 6.40 5.79 -0.55
CA MET A 65 7.33 6.38 -1.53
C MET A 65 7.29 7.91 -1.54
N GLY A 66 6.10 8.50 -1.38
CA GLY A 66 5.92 9.96 -1.33
C GLY A 66 6.31 10.61 0.01
N LYS A 67 6.47 9.84 1.09
CA LYS A 67 6.85 10.38 2.42
C LYS A 67 8.38 10.41 2.58
N GLU A 68 8.87 11.52 3.13
CA GLU A 68 10.27 11.68 3.53
C GLU A 68 10.47 11.39 5.03
N GLY A 69 11.72 11.29 5.47
CA GLY A 69 12.10 10.98 6.85
C GLY A 69 12.58 9.55 7.06
N GLU A 70 13.32 9.34 8.15
CA GLU A 70 13.93 8.02 8.46
C GLU A 70 12.89 6.95 8.76
N GLU A 71 11.80 7.29 9.47
CA GLU A 71 10.70 6.36 9.73
C GLU A 71 10.06 5.83 8.44
N ALA A 72 9.85 6.71 7.45
CA ALA A 72 9.34 6.32 6.15
C ALA A 72 10.32 5.42 5.38
N LYS A 73 11.63 5.72 5.44
CA LYS A 73 12.68 4.90 4.81
C LYS A 73 12.72 3.49 5.41
N GLU A 74 12.68 3.37 6.75
CA GLU A 74 12.69 2.08 7.43
C GLU A 74 11.38 1.30 7.20
N ALA A 75 10.23 1.98 7.17
CA ALA A 75 8.96 1.37 6.79
C ALA A 75 8.98 0.85 5.34
N ARG A 76 9.52 1.63 4.38
CA ARG A 76 9.70 1.16 2.98
C ARG A 76 10.59 -0.06 2.90
N LYS A 77 11.74 -0.04 3.58
CA LYS A 77 12.68 -1.16 3.61
C LYS A 77 12.06 -2.42 4.21
N THR A 78 11.32 -2.26 5.30
CA THR A 78 10.59 -3.35 5.98
C THR A 78 9.53 -3.94 5.05
N LEU A 79 8.68 -3.08 4.47
CA LEU A 79 7.62 -3.49 3.55
C LEU A 79 8.18 -4.21 2.32
N LYS A 80 9.24 -3.67 1.70
CA LYS A 80 9.94 -4.30 0.57
C LYS A 80 10.51 -5.67 0.95
N GLY A 81 11.05 -5.80 2.16
CA GLY A 81 11.55 -7.07 2.69
C GLY A 81 10.47 -8.15 2.85
N TRP A 82 9.18 -7.78 2.90
CA TRP A 82 8.08 -8.74 2.96
C TRP A 82 7.79 -9.37 1.59
N PHE A 83 8.01 -8.63 0.50
CA PHE A 83 7.72 -9.06 -0.88
C PHE A 83 8.92 -9.74 -1.55
N GLY A 84 9.37 -10.84 -0.95
CA GLY A 84 10.37 -11.72 -1.56
C GLY A 84 9.86 -12.41 -2.83
N LYS A 85 10.77 -13.07 -3.56
CA LYS A 85 10.46 -13.75 -4.84
C LYS A 85 9.28 -14.73 -4.75
N GLU A 86 9.17 -15.45 -3.64
CA GLU A 86 8.09 -16.43 -3.42
C GLU A 86 6.73 -15.75 -3.28
N VAL A 87 6.66 -14.67 -2.51
CA VAL A 87 5.42 -13.89 -2.31
C VAL A 87 4.97 -13.25 -3.62
N VAL A 88 5.90 -12.70 -4.40
CA VAL A 88 5.59 -12.12 -5.71
C VAL A 88 4.96 -13.15 -6.63
N LYS A 89 5.55 -14.35 -6.71
CA LYS A 89 4.98 -15.47 -7.49
C LYS A 89 3.61 -15.90 -6.99
N GLU A 90 3.38 -15.91 -5.69
CA GLU A 90 2.06 -16.23 -5.12
C GLU A 90 0.99 -15.21 -5.53
N ILE A 91 1.34 -13.92 -5.51
CA ILE A 91 0.45 -12.84 -5.98
C ILE A 91 0.11 -13.03 -7.46
N GLU A 92 1.12 -13.30 -8.30
CA GLU A 92 0.97 -13.56 -9.74
C GLU A 92 0.11 -14.81 -10.01
N GLY A 93 0.31 -15.89 -9.25
CA GLY A 93 -0.38 -17.17 -9.42
C GLY A 93 -1.85 -17.18 -9.02
N GLY A 94 -2.29 -16.27 -8.14
CA GLY A 94 -3.65 -16.22 -7.61
C GLY A 94 -4.71 -15.59 -8.54
N GLY A 95 -4.51 -15.62 -9.87
CA GLY A 95 -5.43 -15.07 -10.87
C GLY A 95 -5.25 -13.57 -11.15
N GLU A 96 -5.45 -13.17 -12.41
CA GLU A 96 -5.25 -11.79 -12.86
C GLU A 96 -6.41 -10.89 -12.39
N THR A 97 -6.08 -9.91 -11.54
CA THR A 97 -6.99 -8.83 -11.16
C THR A 97 -6.26 -7.50 -11.25
N LYS A 98 -6.98 -6.43 -11.63
CA LYS A 98 -6.43 -5.08 -11.76
C LYS A 98 -5.66 -4.64 -10.49
N GLY A 99 -6.15 -5.01 -9.31
CA GLY A 99 -5.51 -4.66 -8.03
C GLY A 99 -4.15 -5.31 -7.84
N LYS A 100 -3.99 -6.59 -8.22
CA LYS A 100 -2.72 -7.31 -8.12
C LYS A 100 -1.68 -6.77 -9.09
N LYS A 101 -2.09 -6.42 -10.32
CA LYS A 101 -1.20 -5.77 -11.30
C LYS A 101 -0.65 -4.45 -10.76
N VAL A 102 -1.54 -3.58 -10.26
CA VAL A 102 -1.13 -2.30 -9.66
C VAL A 102 -0.23 -2.52 -8.44
N LEU A 103 -0.55 -3.51 -7.60
CA LEU A 103 0.31 -3.86 -6.45
C LEU A 103 1.72 -4.26 -6.89
N LEU A 104 1.86 -5.15 -7.88
CA LEU A 104 3.15 -5.60 -8.38
C LEU A 104 3.99 -4.43 -8.95
N GLU A 105 3.35 -3.54 -9.71
CA GLU A 105 3.97 -2.31 -10.21
C GLU A 105 4.50 -1.44 -9.07
N LYS A 106 3.72 -1.26 -8.00
CA LYS A 106 4.12 -0.46 -6.83
C LYS A 106 5.20 -1.14 -5.98
N ILE A 107 5.17 -2.46 -5.82
CA ILE A 107 6.23 -3.22 -5.13
C ILE A 107 7.56 -3.08 -5.87
N ALA A 108 7.55 -3.11 -7.21
CA ALA A 108 8.77 -2.94 -8.00
C ALA A 108 9.37 -1.53 -7.88
N ALA A 109 8.56 -0.53 -7.53
CA ALA A 109 8.95 0.87 -7.37
C ALA A 109 9.42 1.23 -5.94
N LEU A 110 9.11 0.41 -4.93
CA LEU A 110 9.61 0.56 -3.54
C LEU A 110 11.14 0.46 -3.46
#